data_AF-A0A6B3EX76-F1
#
_entry.id   AF-A0A6B3EX76-F1
#
_cell.length_a   1.000
_cell.length_b   1.000
_cell.length_c   1.000
_cell.angle_alpha   90.00
_cell.angle_beta   90.00
_cell.angle_gamma   90.00
#
_symmetry.space_group_name_H-M   'P 1'
#
loop_
_entity.id
_entity.type
_entity.pdbx_description
1 polymer ?
#
loop_
_entity_poly.entity_id
_entity_poly.type
_entity_poly.pdbx_seq_one_letter_code
_entity_poly.pdbx_strand_id
1 'polypeptide(L)'
;MGVPEPSPSRPLRRRRLLRYGAALIVSCALAGYLVVRFGPDARQARTGCEVVAADGERDPYFFDAEQAVNAATIAAVGTSRGMPERAVTIALATALQESG
;
A
#
# COMPACT_ATOMS: atom_id res chain seq x y z
N MET A 1 1.64 34.68 -64.09
CA MET A 1 0.76 34.81 -62.90
C MET A 1 1.03 33.63 -61.99
N GLY A 2 1.68 33.85 -60.85
CA GLY A 2 2.06 32.80 -59.90
C GLY A 2 0.84 32.31 -59.11
N VAL A 3 0.68 31.00 -59.02
CA VAL A 3 -0.34 30.33 -58.21
C VAL A 3 0.07 30.44 -56.73
N PRO A 4 -0.84 30.76 -55.78
CA PRO A 4 -0.52 30.70 -54.38
C PRO A 4 -0.64 29.26 -53.88
N GLU A 5 0.43 28.73 -53.28
CA GLU A 5 0.43 27.48 -52.50
C GLU A 5 0.13 27.82 -51.03
N PRO A 6 -1.06 27.49 -50.49
CA PRO A 6 -1.30 27.65 -49.06
C PRO A 6 -0.66 26.48 -48.30
N SER A 7 0.47 26.74 -47.64
CA SER A 7 1.07 25.83 -46.66
C SER A 7 0.10 25.50 -45.52
N PRO A 8 -0.04 24.22 -45.09
CA PRO A 8 -1.02 23.82 -44.09
C PRO A 8 -0.56 24.22 -42.68
N SER A 9 -1.22 25.21 -42.09
CA SER A 9 -1.09 25.58 -40.68
C SER A 9 -1.74 24.52 -39.77
N ARG A 10 -0.99 23.46 -39.41
CA ARG A 10 -1.44 22.43 -38.45
C ARG A 10 -0.63 22.28 -37.14
N PRO A 11 -0.10 23.34 -36.47
CA PRO A 11 0.63 23.12 -35.22
C PRO A 11 -0.28 22.98 -33.98
N LEU A 12 -1.44 23.65 -33.93
CA LEU A 12 -2.24 23.76 -32.70
C LEU A 12 -3.05 22.50 -32.37
N ARG A 13 -3.63 21.84 -33.39
CA ARG A 13 -4.46 20.64 -33.21
C ARG A 13 -3.63 19.44 -32.76
N ARG A 14 -2.41 19.30 -33.31
CA ARG A 14 -1.45 18.25 -32.95
C ARG A 14 -0.97 18.38 -31.49
N ARG A 15 -0.70 19.61 -31.04
CA ARG A 15 -0.28 19.88 -29.65
C ARG A 15 -1.39 19.59 -28.62
N ARG A 16 -2.67 19.81 -28.97
CA ARG A 16 -3.81 19.43 -28.12
C ARG A 16 -3.98 17.91 -28.03
N LEU A 17 -3.89 17.20 -29.15
CA LEU A 17 -3.94 15.73 -29.17
C LEU A 17 -2.81 15.09 -28.35
N LEU A 18 -1.60 15.65 -28.43
CA LEU A 18 -0.47 15.21 -27.60
C LEU A 18 -0.72 15.40 -26.10
N ARG A 19 -1.37 16.50 -25.69
CA ARG A 19 -1.74 16.74 -24.28
C ARG A 19 -2.80 15.74 -23.78
N TYR A 20 -3.82 15.46 -24.58
CA TYR A 20 -4.83 14.47 -24.22
C TYR A 20 -4.23 13.06 -24.14
N GLY A 21 -3.34 12.70 -25.07
CA GLY A 21 -2.62 11.43 -25.01
C GLY A 21 -1.74 11.32 -23.76
N ALA A 22 -0.97 12.37 -23.43
CA ALA A 22 -0.16 12.39 -22.22
C ALA A 22 -1.02 12.29 -20.94
N ALA A 23 -2.14 13.02 -20.88
CA ALA A 23 -3.06 12.96 -19.76
C ALA A 23 -3.66 11.55 -19.60
N LEU A 24 -4.07 10.91 -20.70
CA LEU A 24 -4.59 9.54 -20.67
C LEU A 24 -3.53 8.55 -20.17
N ILE A 25 -2.29 8.65 -20.64
CA ILE A 25 -1.18 7.80 -20.19
C ILE A 25 -0.95 7.97 -18.69
N VAL A 26 -0.87 9.22 -18.20
CA VAL A 26 -0.69 9.49 -16.77
C VAL A 26 -1.87 8.95 -15.95
N SER A 27 -3.11 9.14 -16.41
CA SER A 27 -4.29 8.61 -15.75
C SER A 27 -4.30 7.08 -15.72
N CYS A 28 -3.97 6.40 -16.81
CA CYS A 28 -3.85 4.94 -16.86
C CYS A 28 -2.74 4.43 -15.96
N ALA A 29 -1.57 5.09 -15.93
CA ALA A 29 -0.46 4.73 -15.06
C ALA A 29 -0.83 4.88 -13.58
N LEU A 30 -1.49 5.99 -13.22
CA LEU A 30 -1.97 6.22 -11.85
C LEU A 30 -3.03 5.18 -11.46
N ALA A 31 -4.02 4.93 -12.32
CA ALA A 31 -5.06 3.93 -12.08
C ALA A 31 -4.45 2.54 -11.91
N GLY A 32 -3.51 2.15 -12.79
CA GLY A 32 -2.78 0.89 -12.67
C GLY A 32 -1.98 0.79 -11.37
N TYR A 33 -1.27 1.85 -10.98
CA TYR A 33 -0.55 1.91 -9.71
C TYR A 33 -1.50 1.72 -8.51
N LEU A 34 -2.64 2.42 -8.51
CA LEU A 34 -3.62 2.30 -7.44
C LEU A 34 -4.24 0.90 -7.38
N VAL A 35 -4.52 0.26 -8.51
CA VAL A 35 -5.03 -1.12 -8.56
C VAL A 35 -4.00 -2.10 -7.99
N VAL A 36 -2.72 -1.97 -8.36
CA VAL A 36 -1.65 -2.84 -7.82
C VAL A 36 -1.45 -2.62 -6.31
N ARG A 37 -1.60 -1.37 -5.82
CA ARG A 37 -1.36 -1.04 -4.41
C ARG A 37 -2.55 -1.25 -3.48
N PHE A 38 -3.76 -1.05 -3.99
CA PHE A 38 -4.98 -0.98 -3.17
C PHE A 38 -6.11 -1.90 -3.68
N GLY A 39 -5.86 -2.67 -4.73
CA GLY A 39 -6.81 -3.63 -5.26
C GLY A 39 -7.18 -4.73 -4.25
N PRO A 40 -8.28 -5.44 -4.47
CA PRO A 40 -8.73 -6.53 -3.59
C PRO A 40 -7.64 -7.61 -3.44
N ASP A 41 -6.94 -7.96 -4.52
CA ASP A 41 -5.83 -8.90 -4.46
C ASP A 41 -4.65 -8.37 -3.61
N ALA A 42 -4.44 -7.05 -3.55
CA ALA A 42 -3.45 -6.47 -2.64
C ALA A 42 -3.87 -6.58 -1.17
N ARG A 43 -5.18 -6.67 -0.86
CA ARG A 43 -5.68 -6.96 0.50
C ARG A 43 -5.51 -8.43 0.87
N GLN A 44 -5.72 -9.36 -0.06
CA GLN A 44 -5.46 -10.79 0.12
C GLN A 44 -3.96 -11.14 0.12
N ALA A 45 -3.14 -10.39 -0.63
CA ALA A 45 -1.68 -10.51 -0.65
C ALA A 45 -0.98 -9.73 0.46
N ARG A 46 -1.72 -9.22 1.46
CA ARG A 46 -1.09 -8.79 2.71
C ARG A 46 -0.58 -10.04 3.40
N THR A 47 0.72 -10.28 3.27
CA THR A 47 1.52 -11.07 4.21
C THR A 47 1.42 -10.38 5.58
N GLY A 48 0.29 -10.51 6.25
CA GLY A 48 0.00 -9.92 7.55
C GLY A 48 -0.37 -11.03 8.52
N CYS A 49 0.00 -10.85 9.79
CA CYS A 49 -0.44 -11.75 10.85
C CYS A 49 -1.83 -11.29 11.30
N GLU A 50 -2.82 -12.14 11.08
CA GLU A 50 -4.13 -12.00 11.70
C GLU A 50 -4.06 -12.51 13.14
N VAL A 51 -4.45 -11.66 14.09
CA VAL A 51 -4.53 -11.96 15.50
C VAL A 51 -6.00 -12.08 15.88
N VAL A 52 -6.39 -13.26 16.32
CA VAL A 52 -7.73 -13.53 16.84
C VAL A 52 -7.69 -13.57 18.36
N ALA A 53 -8.71 -12.99 18.99
CA ALA A 53 -8.87 -13.10 20.43
C ALA A 53 -9.20 -14.56 20.79
N ALA A 54 -8.68 -15.04 21.93
CA ALA A 54 -8.87 -16.42 22.36
C ALA A 54 -10.35 -16.77 22.63
N ASP A 55 -11.17 -15.78 22.98
CA ASP A 55 -12.61 -15.91 23.18
C ASP A 55 -13.43 -15.81 21.88
N GLY A 56 -12.82 -15.41 20.76
CA GLY A 56 -13.48 -15.27 19.47
C GLY A 56 -14.57 -14.18 19.40
N GLU A 57 -14.79 -13.43 20.48
CA GLU A 57 -15.84 -12.39 20.55
C GLU A 57 -15.39 -11.05 19.95
N ARG A 58 -14.09 -10.89 19.71
CA ARG A 58 -13.49 -9.65 19.25
C ARG A 58 -13.08 -9.77 17.79
N ASP A 59 -13.32 -8.69 17.03
CA ASP A 59 -12.94 -8.63 15.62
C ASP A 59 -11.44 -8.94 15.45
N PRO A 60 -11.07 -9.71 14.41
CA PRO A 60 -9.67 -10.01 14.13
C PRO A 60 -8.86 -8.74 13.91
N TYR A 61 -7.69 -8.67 14.54
CA TYR A 61 -6.76 -7.57 14.38
C TYR A 61 -5.66 -7.96 13.40
N PHE A 62 -5.42 -7.12 12.39
CA PHE A 62 -4.39 -7.36 11.39
C PHE A 62 -3.15 -6.54 11.70
N PHE A 63 -2.03 -7.20 11.99
CA PHE A 63 -0.73 -6.54 12.04
C PHE A 63 -0.24 -6.18 10.64
N ASP A 64 0.39 -5.01 10.52
CA ASP A 64 1.26 -4.76 9.38
C ASP A 64 2.55 -5.58 9.47
N ALA A 65 3.37 -5.52 8.41
CA ALA A 65 4.59 -6.32 8.33
C ALA A 65 5.63 -5.95 9.41
N GLU A 66 5.73 -4.67 9.77
CA GLU A 66 6.70 -4.21 10.79
C GLU A 66 6.24 -4.62 12.19
N GLN A 67 4.96 -4.38 12.50
CA GLN A 67 4.32 -4.80 13.73
C GLN A 67 4.42 -6.32 13.92
N ALA A 68 4.22 -7.12 12.87
CA ALA A 68 4.33 -8.58 12.93
C ALA A 68 5.77 -9.04 13.25
N VAL A 69 6.78 -8.45 12.61
CA VAL A 69 8.19 -8.77 12.87
C VAL A 69 8.59 -8.39 14.29
N ASN A 70 8.14 -7.22 14.75
CA ASN A 70 8.41 -6.73 16.11
C ASN A 70 7.72 -7.62 17.15
N ALA A 71 6.44 -7.96 16.94
CA ALA A 71 5.67 -8.85 17.82
C ALA A 71 6.32 -10.24 17.92
N ALA A 72 6.71 -10.83 16.79
CA ALA A 72 7.39 -12.12 16.76
C ALA A 72 8.73 -12.08 17.51
N THR A 73 9.49 -10.99 17.36
CA THR A 73 10.77 -10.80 18.06
C THR A 73 10.56 -10.67 19.57
N ILE A 74 9.59 -9.85 20.00
CA ILE A 74 9.26 -9.68 21.43
C ILE A 74 8.84 -11.01 22.04
N ALA A 75 7.97 -11.77 21.37
CA ALA A 75 7.51 -13.07 21.84
C ALA A 75 8.65 -14.10 21.90
N ALA A 76 9.47 -14.20 20.86
CA ALA A 76 10.60 -15.13 20.81
C ALA A 76 11.64 -14.80 21.89
N VAL A 77 12.01 -13.53 22.02
CA VAL A 77 12.97 -13.08 23.04
C VAL A 77 12.41 -13.24 24.44
N GLY A 78 11.15 -12.86 24.68
CA GLY A 78 10.48 -13.04 25.97
C GLY A 78 10.44 -14.49 26.41
N THR A 79 10.08 -15.41 25.50
CA THR A 79 10.08 -16.86 25.74
C THR A 79 11.49 -17.37 26.01
N SER A 80 12.48 -16.98 25.19
CA SER A 80 13.87 -17.40 25.37
C SER A 80 14.48 -16.97 26.71
N ARG A 81 14.00 -15.84 27.27
CA ARG A 81 14.44 -15.31 28.56
C ARG A 81 13.59 -15.80 29.74
N GLY A 82 12.61 -16.69 29.53
CA GLY A 82 11.72 -17.16 30.58
C GLY A 82 10.89 -16.04 31.21
N MET A 83 10.58 -14.98 30.44
CA MET A 83 9.77 -13.89 30.96
C MET A 83 8.33 -14.38 31.21
N PRO A 84 7.65 -13.88 32.25
CA PRO A 84 6.24 -14.17 32.45
C PRO A 84 5.41 -13.71 31.25
N GLU A 85 4.35 -14.45 30.91
CA GLU A 85 3.44 -14.10 29.80
C GLU A 85 2.92 -12.67 29.94
N ARG A 86 2.60 -12.24 31.17
CA ARG A 86 2.17 -10.87 31.46
C ARG A 86 3.20 -9.81 31.03
N ALA A 87 4.50 -10.09 31.17
CA ALA A 87 5.55 -9.17 30.75
C ALA A 87 5.64 -9.09 29.21
N VAL A 88 5.49 -10.22 28.52
CA VAL A 88 5.45 -10.27 27.06
C VAL A 88 4.23 -9.53 26.52
N THR A 89 3.06 -9.70 27.14
CA THR A 89 1.83 -8.97 26.77
C THR A 89 1.97 -7.47 26.96
N ILE A 90 2.58 -7.00 28.05
CA ILE A 90 2.84 -5.56 28.25
C ILE A 90 3.79 -5.05 27.16
N ALA A 91 4.89 -5.76 26.90
CA ALA A 91 5.85 -5.36 25.87
C ALA A 91 5.21 -5.29 24.48
N LEU A 92 4.35 -6.26 24.14
CA LEU A 92 3.60 -6.25 22.89
C LEU A 92 2.62 -5.07 22.82
N ALA A 93 1.90 -4.80 23.90
CA ALA A 93 0.97 -3.67 23.97
C ALA A 93 1.70 -2.32 23.81
N THR A 94 2.88 -2.15 24.40
CA THR A 94 3.72 -0.96 24.21
C THR A 94 4.25 -0.86 22.79
N ALA A 95 4.75 -1.96 22.22
CA ALA A 95 5.21 -1.95 20.84
C ALA A 95 4.08 -1.50 19.90
N LEU A 96 2.86 -2.01 20.06
CA LEU A 96 1.72 -1.59 19.25
C LEU A 96 1.32 -0.11 19.47
N GLN A 97 1.51 0.43 20.67
CA GLN A 97 1.16 1.83 20.99
C GLN A 97 2.20 2.84 20.50
N GLU A 98 3.48 2.45 20.47
CA GLU A 98 4.57 3.36 20.14
C GLU A 98 5.11 3.18 18.71
N SER A 99 4.87 2.01 18.08
CA SER A 99 5.25 1.74 16.68
C SER A 99 4.08 1.82 15.69
N GLY A 100 2.89 2.21 16.16
CA GLY A 100 1.68 2.41 15.34
C GLY A 100 1.58 3.80 14.72
#